data_AF-A0A2N2DHE8-F1
#
_entry.id   AF-A0A2N2DHE8-F1
#
_cell.length_a   1.000
_cell.length_b   1.000
_cell.length_c   1.000
_cell.angle_alpha   90.00
_cell.angle_beta   90.00
_cell.angle_gamma   90.00
#
_symmetry.space_group_name_H-M   'P 1'
#
loop_
_entity.id
_entity.type
_entity.pdbx_description
1 polymer ?
#
loop_
_entity_poly.entity_id
_entity_poly.type
_entity_poly.pdbx_seq_one_letter_code
_entity_poly.pdbx_strand_id
1 'polypeptide(L)'
;MDKVSKGFFAGILASIPINILNLVAYLTDLTTMLFLDWAGIFLFGRLTGTVGEQIVGQLGQIMFCGFVGIGFNHFVSYRWRMNYLFKGWLFSMAIWGSIFGISAAFRLPHLSRLPFKTVLTNLILTSVFGLILPEILRWLNTREHLKN
;
A
#
# COMPACT_ATOMS: atom_id res chain seq x y z
N MET A 1 12.71 -0.64 19.17
CA MET A 1 11.38 -0.26 18.64
C MET A 1 10.43 -1.41 18.85
N ASP A 2 9.20 -1.14 19.28
CA ASP A 2 8.17 -2.17 19.44
C ASP A 2 7.65 -2.68 18.07
N LYS A 3 6.88 -3.77 18.09
CA LYS A 3 6.35 -4.38 16.85
C LYS A 3 5.42 -3.43 16.09
N VAL A 4 4.65 -2.60 16.80
CA VAL A 4 3.73 -1.66 16.16
C VAL A 4 4.52 -0.60 15.39
N SER A 5 5.48 0.07 16.02
CA SER A 5 6.28 1.10 15.36
C SER A 5 7.04 0.55 14.17
N LYS A 6 7.69 -0.61 14.30
CA LYS A 6 8.43 -1.24 13.19
C LYS A 6 7.54 -1.54 11.99
N GLY A 7 6.37 -2.14 12.24
CA GLY A 7 5.42 -2.43 11.18
C GLY A 7 4.92 -1.16 10.50
N PHE A 8 4.57 -0.14 11.30
CA PHE A 8 4.11 1.14 10.81
C PHE A 8 5.14 1.84 9.90
N PHE A 9 6.38 1.99 10.39
CA PHE A 9 7.44 2.61 9.60
C PHE A 9 7.83 1.79 8.37
N ALA A 10 7.82 0.44 8.46
CA ALA A 10 8.05 -0.40 7.30
C ALA A 10 6.98 -0.17 6.22
N GLY A 11 5.71 -0.04 6.62
CA GLY A 11 4.60 0.30 5.73
C GLY A 11 4.75 1.65 5.04
N ILE A 12 5.11 2.69 5.79
CA ILE A 12 5.36 4.04 5.25
C ILE A 12 6.53 4.03 4.27
N LEU A 13 7.67 3.43 4.65
CA LEU A 13 8.84 3.40 3.79
C LEU A 13 8.58 2.57 2.51
N ALA A 14 7.79 1.50 2.61
CA ALA A 14 7.37 0.70 1.46
C ALA A 14 6.37 1.44 0.56
N SER A 15 5.65 2.44 1.07
CA SER A 15 4.71 3.22 0.26
C SER A 15 5.42 4.20 -0.67
N ILE A 16 6.64 4.64 -0.36
CA ILE A 16 7.36 5.66 -1.15
C ILE A 16 7.60 5.17 -2.59
N PRO A 17 8.21 3.98 -2.84
CA PRO A 17 8.48 3.53 -4.20
C PRO A 17 7.20 3.31 -5.01
N ILE A 18 6.14 2.79 -4.38
CA ILE A 18 4.88 2.54 -5.10
C ILE A 18 4.13 3.83 -5.44
N ASN A 19 4.22 4.88 -4.62
CA ASN A 19 3.62 6.18 -4.95
C ASN A 19 4.37 6.83 -6.13
N ILE A 20 5.71 6.73 -6.15
CA ILE A 20 6.51 7.21 -7.29
C ILE A 20 6.13 6.44 -8.56
N LEU A 21 6.11 5.11 -8.52
CA LEU A 21 5.74 4.28 -9.66
C LEU A 21 4.29 4.52 -10.12
N ASN A 22 3.38 4.77 -9.19
CA ASN A 22 2.00 5.10 -9.50
C ASN A 22 1.89 6.45 -10.21
N LEU A 23 2.65 7.46 -9.78
CA LEU A 23 2.74 8.75 -10.47
C LEU A 23 3.31 8.59 -11.88
N VAL A 24 4.39 7.82 -12.05
CA VAL A 24 4.93 7.52 -13.39
C VAL A 24 3.91 6.81 -14.26
N ALA A 25 3.20 5.81 -13.71
CA ALA A 25 2.16 5.10 -14.43
C ALA A 25 1.00 6.03 -14.83
N TYR A 26 0.67 7.03 -14.00
CA TYR A 26 -0.34 8.01 -14.31
C TYR A 26 0.11 8.95 -15.44
N LEU A 27 1.35 9.45 -15.37
CA LEU A 27 1.94 10.32 -16.41
C LEU A 27 2.11 9.61 -17.77
N THR A 28 2.24 8.28 -17.76
CA THR A 28 2.37 7.45 -18.97
C THR A 28 1.04 6.86 -19.43
N ASP A 29 -0.09 7.28 -18.86
CA ASP A 29 -1.46 6.82 -19.15
C ASP A 29 -1.67 5.30 -18.94
N LEU A 30 -0.82 4.65 -18.13
CA LEU A 30 -0.97 3.25 -17.72
C LEU A 30 -2.03 3.07 -16.62
N THR A 31 -2.28 4.12 -15.82
CA THR A 31 -3.40 4.17 -14.86
C THR A 31 -4.19 5.45 -15.02
N THR A 32 -5.49 5.40 -14.77
CA THR A 32 -6.36 6.59 -14.77
C THR A 32 -6.51 7.23 -13.40
N MET A 33 -5.93 6.63 -12.35
CA MET A 33 -6.05 7.11 -10.97
C MET A 33 -4.75 6.95 -10.19
N LEU A 34 -4.53 7.92 -9.31
CA LEU A 34 -3.46 7.91 -8.33
C LEU A 34 -3.91 7.24 -7.03
N PHE A 35 -2.98 6.75 -6.22
CA PHE A 35 -3.33 6.17 -4.91
C PHE A 35 -3.91 7.22 -3.93
N LEU A 36 -3.55 8.49 -4.09
CA LEU A 36 -4.18 9.58 -3.33
C LEU A 36 -5.66 9.75 -3.69
N ASP A 37 -6.07 9.44 -4.93
CA ASP A 37 -7.47 9.50 -5.36
C ASP A 37 -8.29 8.41 -4.69
N TRP A 38 -7.72 7.22 -4.52
CA TRP A 38 -8.35 6.13 -3.76
C TRP A 38 -8.65 6.58 -2.33
N ALA A 39 -7.64 7.11 -1.64
CA ALA A 39 -7.83 7.63 -0.29
C ALA A 39 -8.81 8.81 -0.27
N GLY A 40 -8.77 9.68 -1.27
CA GLY A 40 -9.74 10.78 -1.44
C GLY A 40 -11.18 10.28 -1.53
N ILE A 41 -11.43 9.21 -2.28
CA ILE A 41 -12.78 8.63 -2.40
C ILE A 41 -13.24 8.05 -1.06
N PHE A 42 -12.36 7.40 -0.30
CA PHE A 42 -12.71 6.89 1.04
C PHE A 42 -12.94 8.01 2.07
N LEU A 43 -12.19 9.11 1.99
CA LEU A 43 -12.25 10.19 2.97
C LEU A 43 -13.32 11.25 2.64
N PHE A 44 -13.47 11.59 1.37
CA PHE A 44 -14.33 12.68 0.89
C PHE A 44 -15.55 12.19 0.10
N GLY A 45 -15.64 10.90 -0.24
CA GLY A 45 -16.69 10.34 -1.08
C GLY A 45 -16.58 10.72 -2.57
N ARG A 46 -15.52 11.44 -2.96
CA ARG A 46 -15.25 11.89 -4.32
C ARG A 46 -13.75 12.00 -4.58
N LEU A 47 -13.38 12.20 -5.84
CA LEU A 47 -12.00 12.52 -6.23
C LEU A 47 -11.54 13.83 -5.57
N THR A 48 -10.24 13.89 -5.28
CA THR A 48 -9.61 15.11 -4.76
C THR A 48 -9.54 16.17 -5.85
N GLY A 49 -10.06 17.37 -5.58
CA GLY A 49 -10.11 18.48 -6.54
C GLY A 49 -9.19 19.66 -6.21
N THR A 50 -8.83 19.82 -4.93
CA THR A 50 -7.94 20.91 -4.48
C THR A 50 -6.59 20.36 -4.00
N VAL A 51 -5.56 21.21 -4.00
CA VAL A 51 -4.23 20.84 -3.48
C VAL A 51 -4.31 20.38 -2.01
N GLY A 52 -5.17 21.01 -1.20
CA GLY A 52 -5.39 20.60 0.19
C GLY A 52 -5.98 19.19 0.30
N GLU A 53 -6.98 18.86 -0.52
CA GLU A 53 -7.56 17.52 -0.57
C GLU A 53 -6.55 16.48 -1.05
N GLN A 54 -5.71 16.82 -2.03
CA GLN A 54 -4.66 15.93 -2.53
C GLN A 54 -3.62 15.61 -1.45
N ILE A 55 -3.21 16.61 -0.65
CA ILE A 55 -2.31 16.41 0.50
C ILE A 55 -2.96 15.47 1.51
N VAL A 56 -4.23 15.70 1.87
CA VAL A 56 -4.94 14.84 2.81
C VAL A 56 -5.13 13.42 2.27
N GLY A 57 -5.45 13.27 0.99
CA GLY A 57 -5.55 11.97 0.32
C GLY A 57 -4.20 11.22 0.34
N GLN A 58 -3.11 11.92 0.03
CA GLN A 58 -1.77 11.33 0.06
C GLN A 58 -1.37 10.90 1.47
N LEU A 59 -1.65 11.73 2.48
CA LEU A 59 -1.40 11.36 3.88
C LEU A 59 -2.26 10.17 4.31
N GLY A 60 -3.54 10.14 3.94
CA GLY A 60 -4.44 9.03 4.22
C GLY A 60 -3.94 7.71 3.62
N GLN A 61 -3.45 7.76 2.38
CA GLN A 61 -2.84 6.63 1.69
C GLN A 61 -1.58 6.12 2.41
N ILE A 62 -0.68 7.02 2.80
CA ILE A 62 0.56 6.68 3.50
C ILE A 62 0.26 6.07 4.88
N MET A 63 -0.68 6.68 5.62
CA MET A 63 -1.14 6.17 6.92
C MET A 63 -1.75 4.78 6.78
N PHE A 64 -2.57 4.55 5.74
CA PHE A 64 -3.12 3.25 5.43
C PHE A 64 -2.02 2.20 5.19
N CYS A 65 -1.00 2.52 4.39
CA CYS A 65 0.16 1.64 4.20
C CYS A 65 0.89 1.35 5.52
N GLY A 66 0.99 2.32 6.43
CA GLY A 66 1.50 2.13 7.79
C GLY A 66 0.70 1.08 8.57
N PHE A 67 -0.64 1.17 8.56
CA PHE A 67 -1.51 0.17 9.20
C PHE A 67 -1.37 -1.23 8.59
N VAL A 68 -1.24 -1.31 7.26
CA VAL A 68 -0.96 -2.58 6.58
C VAL A 68 0.37 -3.17 7.05
N GLY A 69 1.40 -2.34 7.22
CA GLY A 69 2.69 -2.77 7.75
C GLY A 69 2.63 -3.27 9.20
N ILE A 70 1.81 -2.65 10.05
CA ILE A 70 1.50 -3.16 11.41
C ILE A 70 0.89 -4.55 11.30
N GLY A 71 -0.13 -4.71 10.47
CA GLY A 71 -0.81 -5.99 10.25
C GLY A 71 0.17 -7.07 9.77
N PHE A 72 1.01 -6.76 8.79
CA PHE A 72 2.03 -7.69 8.31
C PHE A 72 3.01 -8.12 9.41
N ASN A 73 3.50 -7.18 10.21
CA ASN A 73 4.43 -7.48 11.29
C ASN A 73 3.78 -8.32 12.41
N HIS A 74 2.47 -8.15 12.65
CA HIS A 74 1.78 -8.90 13.70
C HIS A 74 1.36 -10.31 13.24
N PHE A 75 0.75 -10.42 12.06
CA PHE A 75 0.12 -11.67 11.62
C PHE A 75 1.06 -12.58 10.83
N VAL A 76 2.07 -12.03 10.15
CA VAL A 76 2.85 -12.78 9.14
C VAL A 76 4.31 -12.97 9.54
N SER A 77 4.89 -12.00 10.25
CA SER A 77 6.33 -11.94 10.58
C SER A 77 6.85 -13.03 11.54
N TYR A 78 5.99 -13.89 12.11
CA TYR A 78 6.36 -14.82 13.19
C TYR A 78 7.51 -15.79 12.85
N ARG A 79 7.77 -16.11 11.56
CA ARG A 79 8.98 -16.86 11.14
C ARG A 79 9.54 -16.34 9.82
N TRP A 80 10.65 -15.61 9.93
CA TRP A 80 11.44 -15.04 8.82
C TRP A 80 12.20 -16.05 7.95
N ARG A 81 12.32 -17.30 8.39
CA ARG A 81 13.30 -18.25 7.85
C ARG A 81 12.96 -18.87 6.48
N MET A 82 11.70 -18.81 6.02
CA MET A 82 11.34 -19.29 4.68
C MET A 82 10.22 -18.48 4.06
N ASN A 83 10.41 -18.07 2.81
CA ASN A 83 9.41 -17.47 1.92
C ASN A 83 8.77 -16.17 2.42
N TYR A 84 9.51 -15.34 3.19
CA TYR A 84 8.98 -14.07 3.72
C TYR A 84 8.55 -13.10 2.61
N LEU A 85 9.23 -13.09 1.47
CA LEU A 85 8.84 -12.30 0.27
C LEU A 85 7.51 -12.77 -0.30
N PHE A 86 7.33 -14.09 -0.47
CA PHE A 86 6.07 -14.64 -0.96
C PHE A 86 4.90 -14.37 0.01
N LYS A 87 5.16 -14.47 1.32
CA LYS A 87 4.17 -14.11 2.34
C LYS A 87 3.78 -12.63 2.27
N GLY A 88 4.76 -11.73 2.07
CA GLY A 88 4.52 -10.31 1.86
C GLY A 88 3.69 -10.04 0.61
N TRP A 89 4.06 -10.67 -0.50
CA TRP A 89 3.32 -10.59 -1.75
C TRP A 89 1.86 -11.07 -1.59
N LEU A 90 1.65 -12.25 -1.01
CA LEU A 90 0.32 -12.81 -0.79
C LEU A 90 -0.53 -11.97 0.17
N PHE A 91 0.08 -11.46 1.24
CA PHE A 91 -0.60 -10.57 2.18
C PHE A 91 -1.06 -9.28 1.52
N SER A 92 -0.20 -8.62 0.74
CA SER A 92 -0.56 -7.41 0.01
C SER A 92 -1.65 -7.68 -1.03
N MET A 93 -1.58 -8.80 -1.75
CA MET A 93 -2.63 -9.21 -2.68
C MET A 93 -3.97 -9.41 -1.98
N ALA A 94 -3.99 -10.04 -0.80
CA ALA A 94 -5.20 -10.22 -0.02
C ALA A 94 -5.79 -8.88 0.45
N ILE A 95 -4.95 -7.96 0.96
CA ILE A 95 -5.39 -6.65 1.42
C ILE A 95 -5.94 -5.81 0.25
N TRP A 96 -5.20 -5.65 -0.84
CA TRP A 96 -5.68 -4.85 -1.97
C TRP A 96 -6.86 -5.52 -2.67
N GLY A 97 -6.83 -6.84 -2.84
CA GLY A 97 -7.97 -7.60 -3.36
C GLY A 97 -9.24 -7.38 -2.51
N SER A 98 -9.11 -7.31 -1.19
CA SER A 98 -10.22 -6.97 -0.29
C SER A 98 -10.71 -5.55 -0.51
N ILE A 99 -9.81 -4.58 -0.67
CA ILE A 99 -10.19 -3.18 -0.98
C ILE A 99 -10.94 -3.11 -2.31
N PHE A 100 -10.45 -3.77 -3.37
CA PHE A 100 -11.17 -3.84 -4.66
C PHE A 100 -12.54 -4.48 -4.52
N GLY A 101 -12.63 -5.60 -3.79
CA GLY A 101 -13.88 -6.32 -3.54
C GLY A 101 -14.90 -5.46 -2.78
N ILE A 102 -14.47 -4.78 -1.71
CA ILE A 102 -15.30 -3.87 -0.92
C ILE A 102 -15.76 -2.70 -1.79
N SER A 103 -14.85 -2.05 -2.54
CA SER A 103 -15.20 -0.94 -3.42
C SER A 103 -16.23 -1.33 -4.49
N ALA A 104 -16.11 -2.54 -5.04
CA ALA A 104 -17.08 -3.07 -6.00
C ALA A 104 -18.43 -3.41 -5.33
N ALA A 105 -18.41 -4.05 -4.16
CA ALA A 105 -19.62 -4.44 -3.41
C ALA A 105 -20.46 -3.23 -2.99
N PHE A 106 -19.81 -2.18 -2.49
CA PHE A 106 -20.46 -0.92 -2.10
C PHE A 106 -20.67 0.06 -3.25
N ARG A 107 -20.28 -0.32 -4.48
CA ARG A 107 -20.41 0.51 -5.70
C ARG A 107 -19.83 1.91 -5.52
N LEU A 108 -18.63 2.00 -4.92
CA LEU A 108 -17.99 3.28 -4.67
C LEU A 108 -17.78 4.04 -6.00
N PRO A 109 -18.14 5.33 -6.05
CA PRO A 109 -18.05 6.13 -7.27
C PRO A 109 -16.61 6.15 -7.78
N HIS A 110 -16.42 6.05 -9.09
CA HIS A 110 -15.13 5.96 -9.78
C HIS A 110 -14.31 4.68 -9.51
N LEU A 111 -14.56 3.94 -8.42
CA LEU A 111 -13.86 2.68 -8.09
C LEU A 111 -14.61 1.42 -8.54
N SER A 112 -15.91 1.51 -8.81
CA SER A 112 -16.73 0.35 -9.20
C SER A 112 -16.47 -0.15 -10.62
N ARG A 113 -15.89 0.69 -11.50
CA ARG A 113 -15.62 0.39 -12.90
C ARG A 113 -14.26 0.94 -13.30
N LEU A 114 -13.23 0.15 -13.03
CA LEU A 114 -11.85 0.48 -13.38
C LEU A 114 -11.51 -0.07 -14.76
N PRO A 115 -10.80 0.69 -15.61
CA PRO A 115 -10.30 0.14 -16.85
C PRO A 115 -9.22 -0.90 -16.58
N PHE A 116 -9.10 -1.89 -17.47
CA PHE A 116 -8.14 -3.00 -17.33
C PHE A 116 -6.71 -2.52 -17.05
N LYS A 117 -6.26 -1.46 -17.74
CA LYS A 117 -4.94 -0.85 -17.53
C LYS A 117 -4.68 -0.42 -16.08
N THR A 118 -5.69 0.13 -15.41
CA THR A 118 -5.59 0.55 -14.01
C THR A 118 -5.56 -0.65 -13.07
N VAL A 119 -6.37 -1.68 -13.33
CA VAL A 119 -6.33 -2.92 -12.55
C VAL A 119 -4.96 -3.60 -12.67
N LEU A 120 -4.44 -3.72 -13.89
CA LEU A 120 -3.14 -4.32 -14.16
C LEU A 120 -2.00 -3.54 -13.49
N THR A 121 -2.02 -2.21 -13.62
CA THR A 121 -1.05 -1.33 -12.94
C THR A 121 -1.11 -1.52 -11.42
N ASN A 122 -2.30 -1.56 -10.83
CA ASN A 122 -2.46 -1.79 -9.40
C ASN A 122 -1.97 -3.16 -8.95
N LEU A 123 -2.15 -4.21 -9.76
CA LEU A 123 -1.61 -5.55 -9.46
C LEU A 123 -0.07 -5.54 -9.43
N ILE A 124 0.55 -4.83 -10.37
CA ILE A 124 2.01 -4.68 -10.40
C ILE A 124 2.48 -3.90 -9.17
N LEU A 125 1.88 -2.75 -8.88
CA LEU A 125 2.25 -1.91 -7.73
C LEU A 125 2.01 -2.62 -6.39
N THR A 126 0.92 -3.39 -6.26
CA THR A 126 0.64 -4.22 -5.08
C THR A 126 1.70 -5.31 -4.91
N SER A 127 2.13 -5.92 -6.02
CA SER A 127 3.23 -6.90 -6.00
C SER A 127 4.52 -6.26 -5.51
N VAL A 128 4.87 -5.08 -6.03
CA VAL A 128 6.05 -4.31 -5.62
C VAL A 128 5.97 -3.99 -4.12
N PHE A 129 4.83 -3.48 -3.63
CA PHE A 129 4.62 -3.20 -2.21
C PHE A 129 4.83 -4.44 -1.34
N GLY A 130 4.23 -5.58 -1.73
CA GLY A 130 4.34 -6.84 -1.00
C GLY A 130 5.74 -7.45 -0.97
N LEU A 131 6.62 -7.07 -1.89
CA LEU A 131 8.04 -7.46 -1.86
C LEU A 131 8.88 -6.49 -1.05
N ILE A 132 8.61 -5.18 -1.14
CA ILE A 132 9.38 -4.14 -0.44
C ILE A 132 9.08 -4.12 1.06
N LEU A 133 7.81 -4.19 1.45
CA LEU A 133 7.38 -4.17 2.86
C LEU A 133 8.15 -5.17 3.75
N PRO A 134 8.20 -6.47 3.41
CA PRO A 134 8.87 -7.43 4.28
C PRO A 134 10.40 -7.26 4.25
N GLU A 135 10.98 -6.72 3.17
CA GLU A 135 12.41 -6.43 3.07
C GLU A 135 12.83 -5.25 3.96
N ILE A 136 12.03 -4.17 3.97
CA ILE A 136 12.26 -3.04 4.87
C ILE A 136 12.12 -3.48 6.33
N LEU A 137 11.11 -4.30 6.63
CA LEU A 137 10.91 -4.81 7.98
C LEU A 137 12.06 -5.73 8.42
N ARG A 138 12.61 -6.54 7.50
CA ARG A 138 13.83 -7.33 7.73
C ARG A 138 15.03 -6.42 8.03
N TRP A 139 15.24 -5.38 7.23
CA TRP A 139 16.30 -4.39 7.44
C TRP A 139 16.20 -3.67 8.79
N LEU A 140 14.99 -3.23 9.18
CA LEU A 140 14.74 -2.61 10.49
C LEU A 140 15.06 -3.55 11.66
N ASN A 141 14.73 -4.84 11.51
CA ASN A 141 15.03 -5.85 12.53
C ASN A 141 16.55 -6.12 12.64
N THR A 142 17.25 -6.27 11.52
CA THR A 142 18.71 -6.53 11.53
C THR A 142 19.50 -5.36 12.14
N ARG A 143 19.09 -4.11 11.87
CA ARG A 143 19.78 -2.93 12.43
C ARG A 143 19.69 -2.84 13.96
N GLU A 144 18.63 -3.37 14.56
CA GLU A 144 18.48 -3.36 16.02
C GLU A 144 19.38 -4.42 16.68
N HIS A 145 19.56 -5.57 16.03
CA HIS A 145 20.49 -6.60 16.51
C HIS A 145 21.97 -6.19 16.48
N LEU A 146 22.35 -5.20 15.65
CA LEU A 146 23.72 -4.69 15.59
C LEU A 146 24.02 -3.58 16.61
N LYS A 147 23.00 -3.09 17.33
CA LYS A 147 23.15 -2.05 18.36
C LYS A 147 23.17 -2.59 19.79
N ASN A 148 22.93 -3.90 19.95
CA ASN A 148 23.01 -4.63 21.22
C ASN A 148 24.23 -5.56 21.18
#